data_AF-A0A6V7LFI5-F1
#
_entry.id   AF-A0A6V7LFI5-F1
#
_cell.length_a   1.000
_cell.length_b   1.000
_cell.length_c   1.000
_cell.angle_alpha   90.00
_cell.angle_beta   90.00
_cell.angle_gamma   90.00
#
_symmetry.space_group_name_H-M   'P 1'
#
loop_
_entity.id
_entity.type
_entity.pdbx_description
1 polymer ?
#
loop_
_entity_poly.entity_id
_entity_poly.type
_entity_poly.pdbx_seq_one_letter_code
_entity_poly.pdbx_strand_id
1 'polypeptide(L)' 'MQSTLVGLLCLAAAAVAAPVSSNIIINHKNPNYVPGHDVIVHLFEWKWNDIGDECENFLGPMGYAGVQ' A
#
# COMPACT_ATOMS: atom_id res chain seq x y z
N MET A 1 -10.67 -49.98 25.32
CA MET A 1 -10.81 -49.60 23.90
C MET A 1 -11.02 -48.08 23.75
N GLN A 2 -10.22 -47.25 24.47
CA GLN A 2 -10.34 -45.77 24.48
C GLN A 2 -8.98 -45.05 24.24
N SER A 3 -7.89 -45.79 24.04
CA SER A 3 -6.53 -45.24 23.99
C SER A 3 -6.05 -44.82 22.59
N THR A 4 -6.72 -45.22 21.51
CA THR A 4 -6.30 -44.91 20.13
C THR A 4 -6.86 -43.58 19.62
N LEU A 5 -7.96 -43.08 20.19
CA LEU A 5 -8.56 -41.79 19.79
C LEU A 5 -7.76 -40.58 20.28
N VAL A 6 -7.09 -40.71 21.43
CA VAL A 6 -6.25 -39.62 22.00
C VAL A 6 -4.98 -39.40 21.18
N GLY A 7 -4.44 -40.46 20.55
CA GLY A 7 -3.23 -40.36 19.73
C GLY A 7 -3.44 -39.67 18.38
N LEU A 8 -4.62 -39.83 17.76
CA LEU A 8 -4.91 -39.23 16.45
C LEU A 8 -5.21 -37.73 16.54
N LEU A 9 -5.71 -37.24 17.69
CA LEU A 9 -5.93 -35.81 17.93
C LEU A 9 -4.61 -35.05 18.12
N CYS A 10 -3.56 -35.71 18.65
CA CYS A 10 -2.25 -35.10 18.89
C CYS A 10 -1.40 -34.91 17.62
N LEU A 11 -1.66 -35.66 16.55
CA LEU A 11 -0.92 -35.53 15.28
C LEU A 11 -1.36 -34.33 14.42
N ALA A 12 -2.52 -33.71 14.70
CA ALA A 12 -2.99 -32.53 13.98
C ALA A 12 -2.43 -31.20 14.53
N ALA A 13 -1.85 -31.20 15.74
CA ALA A 13 -1.47 -29.95 16.42
C ALA A 13 -0.08 -29.41 16.05
N ALA A 14 0.78 -30.17 15.36
CA ALA A 14 2.17 -29.78 15.11
C ALA A 14 2.42 -29.10 13.75
N ALA A 15 1.42 -28.96 12.88
CA ALA A 15 1.64 -28.49 11.49
C ALA A 15 1.23 -27.04 11.19
N VAL A 16 0.70 -26.26 12.14
CA VAL A 16 0.09 -24.94 11.82
C VAL A 16 0.73 -23.72 12.50
N ALA A 17 1.98 -23.81 12.97
CA ALA A 17 2.67 -22.65 13.54
C ALA A 17 4.14 -22.57 13.11
N ALA A 18 4.41 -22.64 11.81
CA ALA A 18 5.59 -21.93 11.33
C ALA A 18 5.30 -20.43 11.51
N PRO A 19 6.12 -19.66 12.25
CA PRO A 19 5.98 -18.21 12.26
C PRO A 19 6.15 -17.75 10.81
N VAL A 20 5.06 -17.33 10.17
CA VAL A 20 5.15 -16.64 8.88
C VAL A 20 5.81 -15.31 9.21
N SER A 21 7.14 -15.26 9.10
CA SER A 21 7.88 -14.00 9.18
C SER A 21 7.35 -13.13 8.06
N SER A 22 6.43 -12.23 8.39
CA SER A 22 5.92 -11.24 7.47
C SER A 22 7.07 -10.30 7.13
N ASN A 23 7.75 -10.58 6.02
CA ASN A 23 8.64 -9.62 5.39
C ASN A 23 7.76 -8.44 4.98
N ILE A 24 7.78 -7.37 5.77
CA ILE A 24 7.17 -6.11 5.38
C ILE A 24 8.03 -5.56 4.24
N ILE A 25 7.62 -5.85 3.01
CA ILE A 25 8.22 -5.23 1.83
C ILE A 25 7.74 -3.79 1.80
N ILE A 26 8.56 -2.89 2.33
CA ILE A 26 8.39 -1.45 2.19
C ILE A 26 8.74 -1.08 0.75
N ASN A 27 7.71 -0.83 -0.07
CA ASN A 27 7.91 -0.40 -1.45
C ASN A 27 8.22 1.10 -1.51
N HIS A 28 9.50 1.47 -1.36
CA HIS A 28 9.95 2.84 -1.50
C HIS A 28 9.72 3.43 -2.92
N LYS A 29 9.46 2.57 -3.92
CA LYS A 29 9.18 2.99 -5.29
C LYS A 29 7.71 3.23 -5.56
N ASN A 30 6.80 3.02 -4.60
CA ASN A 30 5.39 3.35 -4.78
C ASN A 30 5.21 4.88 -4.69
N PRO A 31 4.77 5.55 -5.76
CA PRO A 31 4.62 7.00 -5.74
C PRO A 31 3.30 7.47 -5.07
N ASN A 32 2.40 6.54 -4.72
CA ASN A 32 1.13 6.78 -4.02
C ASN A 32 0.13 7.64 -4.81
N TYR A 33 0.02 7.42 -6.11
CA TYR A 33 -0.93 8.13 -6.96
C TYR A 33 -2.35 7.55 -6.87
N VAL A 34 -3.34 8.42 -7.06
CA VAL A 34 -4.74 8.00 -7.29
C VAL A 34 -4.85 7.39 -8.70
N PRO A 35 -5.67 6.35 -8.93
CA PRO A 35 -5.85 5.80 -10.28
C PRO A 35 -6.20 6.87 -11.33
N GLY A 36 -5.61 6.76 -12.52
CA GLY A 36 -5.80 7.73 -13.60
C GLY A 36 -4.99 9.03 -13.43
N HIS A 37 -4.07 9.07 -12.46
CA HIS A 37 -3.14 10.18 -12.28
C HIS A 37 -1.70 9.66 -12.34
N ASP A 38 -0.96 10.01 -13.39
CA ASP A 38 0.34 9.37 -13.68
C ASP A 38 1.52 10.36 -13.73
N VAL A 39 1.26 11.67 -13.68
CA VAL A 39 2.25 12.72 -13.96
C VAL A 39 2.44 13.64 -12.76
N ILE A 40 3.70 13.89 -12.38
CA ILE A 40 4.07 15.01 -11.50
C ILE A 40 4.51 16.19 -12.36
N VAL A 41 4.07 17.40 -12.00
CA VAL A 41 4.51 18.66 -12.60
C VAL A 41 5.44 19.41 -11.66
N HIS A 42 6.52 19.98 -12.17
CA HIS A 42 7.41 20.85 -11.37
C HIS A 42 6.99 22.30 -11.55
N LEU A 43 6.35 22.88 -10.54
CA LEU A 43 5.90 24.27 -10.54
C LEU A 43 6.98 25.14 -9.88
N PHE A 44 8.13 25.24 -10.56
CA PHE A 44 9.31 25.92 -10.06
C PHE A 44 9.00 27.39 -9.67
N GLU A 45 9.27 27.73 -8.41
CA GLU A 45 9.09 29.08 -7.82
C GLU A 45 7.64 29.61 -7.77
N TRP A 46 6.64 28.71 -7.79
CA TRP A 46 5.24 29.10 -7.59
C TRP A 46 4.88 29.35 -6.13
N LYS A 47 3.89 30.19 -5.89
CA LYS A 47 3.35 30.44 -4.53
C LYS A 47 2.32 29.39 -4.17
N TRP A 48 2.22 29.07 -2.89
CA TRP A 48 1.32 28.01 -2.40
C TRP A 48 -0.16 28.23 -2.72
N ASN A 49 -0.65 29.47 -2.66
CA ASN A 49 -2.05 29.76 -3.00
C ASN A 49 -2.31 29.48 -4.49
N ASP A 50 -1.39 29.89 -5.37
CA ASP A 50 -1.49 29.66 -6.81
C ASP A 50 -1.44 28.15 -7.13
N ILE A 51 -0.62 27.37 -6.39
CA ILE A 51 -0.58 25.89 -6.50
C ILE A 51 -1.91 25.27 -6.07
N GLY A 52 -2.53 25.76 -4.98
CA GLY A 52 -3.82 25.27 -4.52
C GLY A 52 -4.92 25.51 -5.56
N ASP A 53 -5.00 26.73 -6.08
CA ASP A 53 -5.94 27.09 -7.13
C ASP A 53 -5.71 26.24 -8.40
N GLU A 54 -4.46 25.98 -8.77
CA GLU A 54 -4.09 25.15 -9.93
C GLU A 54 -4.41 23.66 -9.71
N CYS A 55 -4.26 23.15 -8.49
CA CYS A 55 -4.67 21.80 -8.12
C CYS A 55 -6.17 21.57 -8.31
N GLU A 56 -7.00 22.52 -7.88
CA GLU A 56 -8.46 22.41 -7.94
C GLU A 56 -9.00 22.68 -9.34
N ASN A 57 -8.48 23.70 -10.03
CA ASN A 57 -9.06 24.16 -11.29
C ASN A 57 -8.53 23.41 -12.53
N PHE A 58 -7.33 22.82 -12.47
CA PHE A 58 -6.71 22.21 -13.64
C PHE A 58 -6.08 20.84 -13.35
N LEU A 59 -5.09 20.75 -12.45
CA LEU A 59 -4.27 19.55 -12.30
C LEU A 59 -5.09 18.32 -11.85
N GLY A 60 -5.99 18.51 -10.88
CA GLY A 60 -6.90 17.45 -10.43
C GLY A 60 -7.79 16.92 -11.56
N PRO A 61 -8.61 17.76 -12.20
CA PRO A 61 -9.46 17.34 -13.33
C PRO A 61 -8.70 16.72 -14.51
N MET A 62 -7.45 17.14 -14.74
CA MET A 62 -6.62 16.66 -15.84
C MET A 62 -5.81 15.40 -15.53
N GLY A 63 -5.85 14.87 -14.30
CA GLY A 63 -5.16 13.62 -13.95
C GLY A 63 -3.67 13.81 -13.61
N TYR A 64 -3.27 14.95 -13.05
CA TYR A 64 -1.92 15.10 -12.50
C TYR A 64 -1.85 14.55 -11.08
N ALA A 65 -0.81 13.77 -10.81
CA ALA A 65 -0.66 13.02 -9.57
C ALA A 65 0.01 13.80 -8.43
N GLY A 66 0.71 14.89 -8.74
CA GLY A 66 1.37 15.72 -7.74
C GLY A 66 2.16 16.88 -8.32
N VAL A 67 2.75 17.66 -7.41
CA VAL A 67 3.57 18.85 -7.72
C VAL A 67 4.95 18.68 -7.07
N GLN A 68 6.00 19.06 -7.81
CA GLN A 68 7.38 19.21 -7.34
C GLN A 68 7.74 20.69 -7.18
#